data_AF-A0A7Y3E0T4-F1
#
_entry.id   AF-A0A7Y3E0T4-F1
#
_cell.length_a   1.000
_cell.length_b   1.000
_cell.length_c   1.000
_cell.angle_alpha   90.00
_cell.angle_beta   90.00
_cell.angle_gamma   90.00
#
_symmetry.space_group_name_H-M   'P 1'
#
loop_
_entity.id
_entity.type
_entity.pdbx_description
1 polymer ?
#
loop_
_entity_poly.entity_id
_entity_poly.type
_entity_poly.pdbx_seq_one_letter_code
_entity_poly.pdbx_strand_id
1 'polypeptide(L)'
;MIRKGMKLYSILFGACPKCHQESMYITKNPYIITDTLKIHDHCSQCQTKYRLEPSFFYGSMYVSYGVGIAFAVAAFIISYVMLDGSLNTSFISIIVTLVVFMPIIMRLSRNIW
;
A
#
# COMPACT_ATOMS: atom_id res chain seq x y z
N MET A 1 -11.88 10.21 11.35
CA MET A 1 -12.00 11.12 10.20
C MET A 1 -10.60 11.56 9.78
N ILE A 2 -10.04 10.99 8.71
CA ILE A 2 -8.65 11.25 8.32
C ILE A 2 -8.60 12.63 7.62
N ARG A 3 -7.98 13.63 8.25
CA ARG A 3 -7.88 15.00 7.72
C ARG A 3 -6.56 15.21 6.97
N LYS A 4 -6.59 16.04 5.91
CA LYS A 4 -5.40 16.56 5.24
C LYS A 4 -4.48 17.23 6.27
N GLY A 5 -3.19 16.89 6.27
CA GLY A 5 -2.19 17.36 7.24
C GLY A 5 -1.63 16.26 8.16
N MET A 6 -2.30 15.11 8.30
CA MET A 6 -1.77 13.98 9.08
C MET A 6 -0.86 13.09 8.22
N LYS A 7 0.27 12.64 8.75
CA LYS A 7 1.16 11.68 8.06
C LYS A 7 0.42 10.43 7.56
N LEU A 8 -0.59 9.98 8.32
CA LEU A 8 -1.43 8.83 7.93
C LEU A 8 -2.19 9.05 6.60
N TYR A 9 -2.56 10.30 6.29
CA TYR A 9 -3.25 10.64 5.04
C TYR A 9 -2.33 10.43 3.83
N SER A 10 -1.08 10.91 3.90
CA SER A 10 -0.10 10.67 2.83
C SER A 10 0.21 9.18 2.67
N ILE A 11 0.27 8.43 3.77
CA ILE A 11 0.55 6.99 3.76
C ILE A 11 -0.58 6.22 3.06
N LEU A 12 -1.84 6.47 3.42
CA LEU A 12 -2.98 5.69 2.91
C LEU A 12 -3.35 6.07 1.47
N PHE A 13 -3.27 7.35 1.12
CA PHE A 13 -3.72 7.84 -0.18
C PHE A 13 -2.58 8.02 -1.19
N GLY A 14 -1.33 7.82 -0.78
CA GLY A 14 -0.17 8.11 -1.63
C GLY A 14 -0.14 9.57 -2.05
N ALA A 15 -0.48 10.47 -1.12
CA ALA A 15 -0.43 11.91 -1.34
C ALA A 15 0.95 12.47 -0.99
N CYS A 16 1.31 13.62 -1.55
CA CYS A 16 2.56 14.30 -1.22
C CYS A 16 2.74 14.40 0.30
N PRO A 17 3.84 13.89 0.90
CA PRO A 17 4.00 13.84 2.36
C PRO A 17 4.12 15.22 3.01
N LYS A 18 4.46 16.24 2.22
CA LYS A 18 4.63 17.63 2.68
C LYS A 18 3.33 18.45 2.58
N CYS A 19 2.72 18.52 1.40
CA CYS A 19 1.56 19.39 1.16
C CYS A 19 0.21 18.67 1.07
N HIS A 20 0.19 17.35 0.81
CA HIS A 20 -1.03 16.52 0.75
C HIS A 20 -2.04 16.95 -0.33
N GLN A 21 -1.63 17.83 -1.26
CA GLN A 21 -2.51 18.43 -2.27
C GLN A 21 -2.63 17.60 -3.56
N GLU A 22 -1.67 16.72 -3.81
CA GLU A 22 -1.66 15.86 -5.00
C GLU A 22 -1.19 14.45 -4.67
N SER A 23 -1.42 13.52 -5.61
CA SER A 23 -0.87 12.17 -5.53
C SER A 23 0.56 12.17 -6.04
N MET A 24 1.44 11.46 -5.34
CA MET A 24 2.81 11.27 -5.79
C MET A 24 2.93 10.23 -6.92
N TYR A 25 1.92 9.37 -7.09
CA TYR A 25 1.87 8.36 -8.14
C TYR A 25 1.34 8.95 -9.44
N ILE A 26 2.00 8.61 -10.56
CA ILE A 26 1.57 9.05 -11.90
C ILE A 26 0.16 8.54 -12.20
N THR A 27 -0.08 7.27 -11.87
CA THR A 27 -1.37 6.61 -12.10
C THR A 27 -2.07 6.39 -10.78
N LYS A 28 -3.24 7.01 -10.58
CA LYS A 28 -4.01 6.87 -9.32
C LYS A 28 -4.46 5.44 -9.05
N ASN A 29 -4.83 4.69 -10.08
CA ASN A 29 -5.25 3.30 -9.95
C ASN A 29 -4.03 2.38 -9.67
N PRO A 30 -3.94 1.71 -8.51
CA PRO A 30 -2.83 0.81 -8.19
C PRO A 30 -2.82 -0.48 -9.03
N TYR A 31 -3.96 -0.88 -9.59
CA TYR A 31 -4.11 -2.11 -10.37
C TYR A 31 -3.58 -2.02 -11.81
N ILE A 32 -3.12 -0.85 -12.24
CA ILE A 32 -2.35 -0.69 -13.48
C ILE A 32 -0.90 -1.09 -13.16
N ILE A 33 -0.62 -2.40 -13.26
CA ILE A 33 0.59 -3.06 -12.75
C ILE A 33 1.89 -2.42 -13.26
N THR A 34 1.90 -1.99 -14.52
CA THR A 34 3.07 -1.34 -15.14
C THR A 34 3.45 -0.02 -14.49
N ASP A 35 2.46 0.65 -13.87
CA ASP A 35 2.60 1.99 -13.30
C ASP A 35 2.38 2.01 -11.78
N THR A 36 2.17 0.85 -11.15
CA THR A 36 1.86 0.75 -9.72
C THR A 36 2.89 1.51 -8.87
N LEU A 37 4.16 1.43 -9.22
CA LEU A 37 5.25 2.08 -8.46
C LEU A 37 5.83 3.32 -9.15
N LYS A 38 5.25 3.76 -10.28
CA LYS A 38 5.72 4.96 -10.97
C LYS A 38 5.24 6.21 -10.24
N ILE A 39 6.19 7.05 -9.86
CA ILE A 39 5.95 8.31 -9.15
C ILE A 39 6.48 9.48 -9.98
N HIS A 40 5.93 10.67 -9.74
CA HIS A 40 6.51 11.91 -10.25
C HIS A 40 7.88 12.16 -9.62
N ASP A 41 8.74 12.94 -10.29
CA ASP A 41 10.04 13.33 -9.72
C ASP A 41 9.89 14.40 -8.64
N HIS A 42 8.97 15.35 -8.85
CA HIS A 42 8.72 16.47 -7.95
C HIS A 42 7.23 16.71 -7.78
N CYS A 43 6.87 17.23 -6.61
CA CYS A 43 5.52 17.67 -6.34
C CYS A 43 5.18 18.91 -7.17
N SER A 44 4.09 18.90 -7.94
CA SER A 44 3.67 20.04 -8.76
C SER A 44 3.28 21.26 -7.92
N GLN A 45 2.81 21.04 -6.69
CA GLN A 45 2.31 22.11 -5.81
C GLN A 45 3.41 22.70 -4.91
N CYS A 46 4.26 21.86 -4.31
CA CYS A 46 5.25 22.30 -3.30
C CYS A 46 6.70 21.99 -3.68
N GLN A 47 6.93 21.49 -4.90
CA GLN A 47 8.26 21.22 -5.49
C GLN A 47 9.13 20.28 -4.66
N THR A 48 8.51 19.49 -3.79
CA THR A 48 9.21 18.46 -3.01
C THR A 48 9.66 17.35 -3.93
N LYS A 49 10.97 17.08 -3.99
CA LYS A 49 11.54 15.96 -4.73
C LYS A 49 11.15 14.63 -4.07
N TYR A 50 10.50 13.75 -4.83
CA TYR A 50 10.18 12.40 -4.39
C TYR A 50 11.44 11.54 -4.57
N ARG A 51 12.26 11.45 -3.54
CA ARG A 51 13.54 10.73 -3.61
C ARG A 51 13.33 9.25 -3.92
N LEU A 52 14.03 8.75 -4.93
CA LEU A 52 14.08 7.33 -5.31
C LEU A 52 15.51 6.81 -5.11
N GLU A 53 15.97 6.80 -3.86
CA GLU A 53 17.26 6.19 -3.54
C GLU A 53 17.14 4.66 -3.67
N PRO A 54 18.09 3.94 -4.30
CA PRO A 54 17.97 2.50 -4.53
C PRO A 54 17.80 1.67 -3.24
N SER A 55 18.36 2.13 -2.12
CA SER A 55 18.22 1.52 -0.78
C SER A 55 16.77 1.55 -0.25
N PHE A 56 15.96 2.50 -0.70
CA PHE A 56 14.56 2.65 -0.32
C PHE A 56 13.72 1.43 -0.70
N PHE A 57 14.06 0.76 -1.81
CA PHE A 57 13.35 -0.44 -2.26
C PHE A 57 13.53 -1.61 -1.30
N TYR A 58 14.73 -1.78 -0.72
CA TYR A 58 15.00 -2.84 0.25
C TYR A 58 14.19 -2.65 1.53
N GLY A 59 14.12 -1.42 2.06
CA GLY A 59 13.29 -1.11 3.24
C GLY A 59 11.81 -1.36 2.99
N SER A 60 11.29 -0.89 1.84
CA SER A 60 9.89 -1.10 1.46
C SER A 60 9.52 -2.59 1.29
N MET A 61 10.49 -3.45 0.93
CA MET A 61 10.30 -4.89 0.85
C MET A 61 10.05 -5.52 2.22
N TYR A 62 10.82 -5.14 3.25
CA TYR A 62 10.60 -5.61 4.62
C TYR A 62 9.26 -5.13 5.19
N VAL A 63 8.87 -3.88 4.90
CA VAL A 63 7.55 -3.37 5.30
C VAL A 63 6.42 -4.13 4.59
N SER A 64 6.61 -4.54 3.33
CA SER A 64 5.64 -5.36 2.57
C SER A 64 5.35 -6.69 3.24
N TYR A 65 6.34 -7.30 3.90
CA TYR A 65 6.11 -8.52 4.67
C TYR A 65 5.14 -8.28 5.85
N GLY A 66 5.38 -7.25 6.66
CA GLY A 66 4.50 -6.90 7.78
C GLY A 66 3.08 -6.53 7.36
N VAL A 67 2.94 -5.74 6.29
CA VAL A 67 1.63 -5.38 5.73
C VAL A 67 0.94 -6.62 5.15
N GLY A 68 1.65 -7.49 4.44
CA GLY A 68 1.12 -8.74 3.92
C GLY A 68 0.59 -9.66 5.02
N ILE A 69 1.31 -9.79 6.14
CA ILE A 69 0.83 -10.54 7.31
C ILE A 69 -0.49 -9.95 7.83
N ALA A 70 -0.61 -8.63 7.94
CA ALA A 70 -1.84 -7.99 8.41
C ALA A 70 -3.04 -8.34 7.50
N PHE A 71 -2.85 -8.32 6.18
CA PHE A 71 -3.88 -8.75 5.22
C PHE A 71 -4.21 -10.24 5.35
N ALA A 72 -3.20 -11.11 5.49
CA ALA A 72 -3.39 -12.55 5.65
C ALA A 72 -4.16 -12.88 6.94
N VAL A 73 -3.79 -12.26 8.06
CA VAL A 73 -4.48 -12.43 9.35
C VAL A 73 -5.93 -11.95 9.26
N ALA A 74 -6.17 -10.80 8.62
CA ALA A 74 -7.54 -10.31 8.40
C ALA A 74 -8.37 -11.29 7.56
N ALA A 75 -7.82 -11.81 6.45
CA ALA A 75 -8.48 -12.78 5.61
C ALA A 75 -8.79 -14.10 6.34
N PHE A 76 -7.86 -14.54 7.21
CA PHE A 76 -8.06 -15.72 8.05
C PHE A 76 -9.19 -15.50 9.06
N ILE A 77 -9.19 -14.39 9.81
CA ILE A 77 -10.22 -14.09 10.80
C ILE A 77 -11.60 -14.01 10.13
N ILE A 78 -11.70 -13.30 8.99
CA ILE A 78 -12.97 -13.16 8.27
C ILE A 78 -13.47 -14.52 7.78
N SER A 79 -12.60 -15.33 7.16
CA SER A 79 -13.02 -16.61 6.57
C SER A 79 -13.27 -17.72 7.60
N TYR A 80 -12.41 -17.86 8.60
CA TYR A 80 -12.46 -18.96 9.57
C TYR A 80 -13.33 -18.64 10.78
N VAL A 81 -13.21 -17.42 11.32
CA VAL A 81 -13.86 -17.05 12.60
C VAL A 81 -15.23 -16.41 12.39
N MET A 82 -15.40 -15.57 11.35
CA MET A 82 -16.68 -14.88 11.14
C MET A 82 -17.64 -15.64 10.23
N LEU A 83 -17.12 -16.44 9.29
CA LEU A 83 -17.91 -17.18 8.30
C LEU A 83 -17.93 -18.70 8.54
N ASP A 84 -17.33 -19.16 9.64
CA ASP A 84 -17.20 -20.58 10.02
C ASP A 84 -16.70 -21.48 8.86
N GLY A 85 -15.79 -20.94 8.04
CA GLY A 85 -15.18 -21.66 6.92
C GLY A 85 -14.25 -22.77 7.40
N SER A 86 -14.02 -23.76 6.54
CA SER A 86 -12.99 -24.78 6.78
C SER A 86 -11.58 -24.21 6.65
N LEU A 87 -10.58 -24.88 7.24
CA LEU A 87 -9.17 -24.51 7.11
C LEU A 87 -8.74 -24.35 5.63
N ASN A 88 -9.18 -25.26 4.75
CA ASN A 88 -8.87 -25.18 3.32
C ASN A 88 -9.43 -23.90 2.69
N THR A 89 -10.68 -23.55 3.02
CA THR A 89 -11.29 -22.31 2.50
C THR A 89 -10.58 -21.05 3.02
N SER A 90 -10.08 -21.07 4.25
CA SER A 90 -9.31 -19.96 4.82
C SER A 90 -7.94 -19.82 4.16
N PHE A 91 -7.26 -20.92 3.86
CA PHE A 91 -6.01 -20.87 3.09
C PHE A 91 -6.22 -20.27 1.70
N ILE A 92 -7.26 -20.70 0.99
CA ILE A 92 -7.60 -20.15 -0.33
C ILE A 92 -7.92 -18.65 -0.20
N SER A 93 -8.69 -18.25 0.82
CA SER A 93 -9.03 -16.84 1.08
C SER A 93 -7.77 -15.98 1.29
N ILE A 94 -6.79 -16.47 2.06
CA ILE A 94 -5.52 -15.76 2.28
C ILE A 94 -4.77 -15.58 0.96
N ILE A 95 -4.62 -16.64 0.16
CA ILE A 95 -3.90 -16.59 -1.12
C ILE A 95 -4.59 -15.60 -2.06
N VAL A 96 -5.92 -15.70 -2.22
CA VAL A 96 -6.69 -14.79 -3.07
C VAL A 96 -6.54 -13.35 -2.58
N THR A 97 -6.61 -13.12 -1.27
CA THR A 97 -6.42 -11.78 -0.69
C THR A 97 -5.05 -11.22 -1.02
N LEU A 98 -3.98 -11.99 -0.82
CA LEU A 98 -2.62 -11.52 -1.09
C LEU A 98 -2.38 -11.22 -2.57
N VAL A 99 -2.93 -12.04 -3.48
CA VAL A 99 -2.81 -11.81 -4.93
C VAL A 99 -3.60 -10.59 -5.37
N VAL A 100 -4.86 -10.47 -4.93
CA VAL A 100 -5.73 -9.34 -5.29
C VAL A 100 -5.19 -8.04 -4.72
N PHE A 101 -4.77 -8.03 -3.46
CA PHE A 101 -4.29 -6.81 -2.80
C PHE A 101 -2.80 -6.55 -2.99
N MET A 102 -2.07 -7.37 -3.76
CA MET A 102 -0.65 -7.19 -4.09
C MET A 102 -0.28 -5.74 -4.48
N PRO A 103 -0.93 -5.09 -5.46
CA PRO A 103 -0.57 -3.71 -5.83
C PRO A 103 -0.82 -2.68 -4.73
N ILE A 104 -1.80 -2.93 -3.86
CA ILE A 104 -2.11 -2.07 -2.71
C ILE A 104 -1.05 -2.24 -1.62
N ILE A 105 -0.69 -3.48 -1.29
CA ILE A 105 0.36 -3.79 -0.31
C ILE A 105 1.67 -3.13 -0.76
N MET A 106 2.05 -3.27 -2.03
CA MET A 106 3.25 -2.65 -2.58
C MET A 106 3.27 -1.14 -2.43
N ARG A 107 2.18 -0.44 -2.75
CA ARG A 107 2.10 1.02 -2.57
C ARG A 107 2.13 1.42 -1.11
N LEU A 108 1.34 0.74 -0.27
CA LEU A 108 1.23 1.09 1.14
C LEU A 108 2.57 0.95 1.85
N SER A 109 3.27 -0.16 1.62
CA SER A 109 4.58 -0.41 2.20
C SER A 109 5.62 0.60 1.74
N ARG A 110 5.51 1.07 0.49
CA ARG A 110 6.34 2.15 -0.02
C ARG A 110 6.02 3.51 0.56
N ASN A 111 4.77 3.75 0.94
CA ASN A 111 4.38 5.02 1.56
C ASN A 111 4.71 5.07 3.06
N ILE A 112 4.80 3.90 3.71
CA ILE A 112 5.13 3.76 5.14
C ILE A 112 6.63 3.99 5.40
N TRP A 113 7.49 3.46 4.52
CA TRP A 113 8.94 3.61 4.59
C TRP A 113 9.37 5.03 4.19
#